data_AF-A0A2P8A7K0-F1
#
_entry.id   AF-A0A2P8A7K0-F1
#
_cell.length_a   1.000
_cell.length_b   1.000
_cell.length_c   1.000
_cell.angle_alpha   90.00
_cell.angle_beta   90.00
_cell.angle_gamma   90.00
#
_symmetry.space_group_name_H-M   'P 1'
#
loop_
_entity.id
_entity.type
_entity.pdbx_description
1 polymer ?
#
loop_
_entity_poly.entity_id
_entity_poly.type
_entity_poly.pdbx_seq_one_letter_code
_entity_poly.pdbx_strand_id
1 'polypeptide(L)'
;MENRYDSNDLLIEEDDDMEFWEHDWSSDHEQDWPFRRRQLIQPEPMSYEKYKAELPARQYPLLKEAYAEEGLQVIVKLANIHLTPDNPDYYGGSWHVEGMLNEMICATALYYYDCENITDSHLAFRQTVDPDELMHIAPQGDYGGLEKLYDIEQDGPNLQDVGKILTRQGRLLAFPNMVQHQVQPFSLKDQTKPGHRKILAFFLVNPKARILSTANVPPQRKDWWEEELHKAGTLDFMPSELQKLIVGDVDEFPYSLEEAKNFRLELMNERRDYTE
;
A
#
# COMPACT_ATOMS: atom_id res chain seq x y z
N MET A 1 58.04 -77.20 36.83
CA MET A 1 58.17 -78.25 35.82
C MET A 1 56.78 -78.51 35.30
N GLU A 2 56.37 -77.78 34.25
CA GLU A 2 56.39 -78.28 32.84
C GLU A 2 55.55 -79.56 32.71
N ASN A 3 54.49 -79.66 31.92
CA ASN A 3 54.38 -79.28 30.52
C ASN A 3 52.92 -79.19 30.03
N ARG A 4 52.68 -78.22 29.13
CA ARG A 4 51.90 -78.29 27.86
C ARG A 4 50.51 -78.94 27.85
N TYR A 5 49.50 -78.11 27.60
CA TYR A 5 48.49 -78.43 26.58
C TYR A 5 48.39 -77.26 25.60
N ASP A 6 48.52 -77.63 24.32
CA ASP A 6 48.45 -76.78 23.15
C ASP A 6 47.02 -76.85 22.58
N SER A 7 46.62 -75.70 22.03
CA SER A 7 45.52 -75.38 21.12
C SER A 7 44.55 -76.47 20.64
N ASN A 8 43.24 -76.20 20.78
CA ASN A 8 42.39 -76.06 19.60
C ASN A 8 41.09 -75.31 19.93
N ASP A 9 40.77 -74.40 19.02
CA ASP A 9 39.72 -73.38 19.04
C ASP A 9 38.31 -73.94 19.28
N LEU A 10 37.60 -73.31 20.22
CA LEU A 10 36.14 -73.22 20.19
C LEU A 10 35.82 -71.73 20.06
N LEU A 11 35.49 -71.35 18.84
CA LEU A 11 34.92 -70.05 18.48
C LEU A 11 33.63 -69.87 19.29
N ILE A 12 33.67 -68.94 20.26
CA ILE A 12 32.47 -68.35 20.83
C ILE A 12 32.23 -67.11 19.98
N GLU A 13 31.26 -67.20 19.07
CA GLU A 13 30.75 -66.06 18.32
C GLU A 13 30.22 -65.03 19.34
N GLU A 14 30.82 -63.84 19.33
CA GLU A 14 30.30 -62.70 20.09
C GLU A 14 28.98 -62.27 19.43
N ASP A 15 27.91 -62.24 20.23
CA ASP A 15 26.58 -61.80 19.81
C ASP A 15 26.62 -60.36 19.27
N ASP A 16 26.52 -60.22 17.95
CA ASP A 16 26.31 -58.97 17.19
C ASP A 16 24.88 -58.38 17.37
N ASP A 17 24.23 -58.61 18.51
CA ASP A 17 22.84 -58.21 18.74
C ASP A 17 22.67 -56.73 19.18
N MET A 18 23.76 -55.97 19.28
CA MET A 18 23.70 -54.52 19.55
C MET A 18 23.62 -53.65 18.29
N GLU A 19 23.77 -54.21 17.09
CA GLU A 19 23.78 -53.42 15.85
C GLU A 19 22.39 -53.27 15.19
N PHE A 20 21.36 -53.95 15.71
CA PHE A 20 20.01 -53.91 15.13
C PHE A 20 19.21 -52.65 15.48
N TRP A 21 19.58 -51.93 16.55
CA TRP A 21 18.84 -50.74 17.03
C TRP A 21 19.37 -49.40 16.50
N GLU A 22 20.50 -49.39 15.77
CA GLU A 22 21.08 -48.19 15.15
C GLU A 22 20.84 -48.12 13.64
N HIS A 23 19.95 -48.95 13.08
CA HIS A 23 19.50 -48.73 11.71
C HIS A 23 18.48 -47.60 11.69
N ASP A 24 19.00 -46.39 11.47
CA ASP A 24 18.24 -45.21 11.11
C ASP A 24 17.48 -45.46 9.80
N TRP A 25 16.26 -45.97 9.92
CA TRP A 25 15.31 -46.09 8.82
C TRP A 25 14.76 -44.71 8.38
N SER A 26 15.31 -43.59 8.84
CA SER A 26 15.04 -42.28 8.25
C SER A 26 15.93 -42.07 7.01
N SER A 27 15.70 -42.88 5.98
CA SER A 27 16.17 -42.44 4.67
C SER A 27 15.40 -41.15 4.34
N ASP A 28 16.08 -40.01 4.46
CA ASP A 28 15.66 -38.71 3.93
C ASP A 28 15.08 -38.83 2.51
N HIS A 29 15.45 -39.88 1.79
CA HIS A 29 14.95 -40.21 0.47
C HIS A 29 13.43 -40.44 0.39
N GLU A 30 12.81 -41.22 1.27
CA GLU A 30 11.38 -41.53 1.13
C GLU A 30 10.47 -40.37 1.54
N GLN A 31 10.88 -39.59 2.55
CA GLN A 31 10.13 -38.41 3.00
C GLN A 31 10.31 -37.23 2.03
N ASP A 32 11.50 -37.00 1.48
CA ASP A 32 11.79 -35.86 0.60
C ASP A 32 11.46 -36.12 -0.89
N TRP A 33 11.35 -37.40 -1.29
CA TRP A 33 11.03 -37.76 -2.68
C TRP A 33 9.75 -37.13 -3.25
N PRO A 34 8.60 -37.12 -2.52
CA PRO A 34 7.39 -36.44 -2.95
C PRO A 34 7.59 -34.92 -3.10
N PHE A 35 8.34 -34.29 -2.18
CA PHE A 35 8.57 -32.83 -2.17
C PHE A 35 9.52 -32.37 -3.29
N ARG A 36 10.51 -33.20 -3.67
CA ARG A 36 11.43 -32.92 -4.79
C ARG A 36 10.79 -33.06 -6.16
N ARG A 37 9.74 -33.88 -6.29
CA ARG A 37 9.12 -34.23 -7.59
C ARG A 37 7.76 -33.60 -7.83
N ARG A 38 7.14 -33.00 -6.82
CA ARG A 38 5.89 -32.27 -7.00
C ARG A 38 6.08 -31.12 -7.99
N GLN A 39 5.10 -30.95 -8.86
CA GLN A 39 4.99 -29.81 -9.74
C GLN A 39 3.82 -28.96 -9.24
N LEU A 40 4.10 -27.68 -8.94
CA LEU A 40 3.03 -26.74 -8.63
C LEU A 40 2.21 -26.52 -9.90
N ILE A 41 0.95 -26.96 -9.87
CA ILE A 41 0.00 -26.69 -10.93
C ILE A 41 -0.57 -25.30 -10.64
N GLN A 42 -0.17 -24.30 -11.44
CA GLN A 42 -0.75 -22.96 -11.29
C GLN A 42 -2.23 -23.00 -11.68
N PRO A 43 -3.11 -22.31 -10.95
CA PRO A 43 -4.49 -22.18 -11.36
C PRO A 43 -4.53 -21.38 -12.67
N GLU A 44 -5.00 -22.02 -13.74
CA GLU A 44 -5.24 -21.32 -15.00
C GLU A 44 -6.39 -20.32 -14.81
N PRO A 45 -6.20 -19.04 -15.17
CA PRO A 45 -7.28 -18.08 -15.09
C PRO A 45 -8.44 -18.57 -15.97
N MET A 46 -9.62 -18.66 -15.37
CA MET A 46 -10.82 -19.00 -16.12
C MET A 46 -11.12 -17.91 -17.16
N SER A 47 -11.83 -18.26 -18.23
CA SER A 47 -12.28 -17.25 -19.21
C SER A 47 -13.15 -16.20 -18.52
N TYR A 48 -13.07 -14.95 -18.99
CA TYR A 48 -13.89 -13.86 -18.44
C TYR A 48 -15.39 -14.17 -18.48
N GLU A 49 -15.85 -14.88 -19.52
CA GLU A 49 -17.24 -15.32 -19.66
C GLU A 49 -17.63 -16.30 -18.55
N LYS A 50 -16.77 -17.28 -18.26
CA LYS A 50 -17.00 -18.25 -17.19
C LYS A 50 -16.97 -17.57 -15.83
N TYR A 51 -15.99 -16.68 -15.59
CA TYR A 51 -15.91 -15.88 -14.36
C TYR A 51 -17.19 -15.09 -14.13
N LYS A 52 -17.66 -14.38 -15.17
CA LYS A 52 -18.88 -13.59 -15.11
C LYS A 52 -20.13 -14.43 -14.83
N ALA A 53 -20.20 -15.66 -15.34
CA ALA A 53 -21.31 -16.58 -15.09
C ALA A 53 -21.31 -17.16 -13.67
N GLU A 54 -20.13 -17.30 -13.05
CA GLU A 54 -19.96 -17.82 -11.69
C GLU A 54 -19.98 -16.72 -10.61
N LEU A 55 -20.03 -15.44 -11.00
CA LEU A 55 -20.13 -14.34 -10.04
C LEU A 55 -21.38 -14.52 -9.16
N PRO A 56 -21.23 -14.45 -7.82
CA PRO A 56 -22.37 -14.53 -6.93
C PRO A 56 -23.36 -13.41 -7.25
N ALA A 57 -24.65 -13.67 -7.00
CA ALA A 57 -25.68 -12.66 -7.12
C ALA A 57 -25.25 -11.42 -6.33
N ARG A 58 -25.33 -10.25 -6.98
CA ARG A 58 -24.91 -8.97 -6.40
C ARG A 58 -25.62 -8.74 -5.07
N GLN A 59 -24.88 -8.81 -3.97
CA GLN A 59 -25.42 -8.66 -2.61
C GLN A 59 -25.69 -7.19 -2.23
N TYR A 60 -24.98 -6.26 -2.85
CA TYR A 60 -25.05 -4.83 -2.53
C TYR A 60 -25.35 -4.00 -3.79
N PRO A 61 -26.20 -2.95 -3.68
CA PRO A 61 -26.46 -2.03 -4.79
C PRO A 61 -25.17 -1.36 -5.27
N LEU A 62 -25.14 -0.94 -6.54
CA LEU A 62 -24.06 -0.08 -7.03
C LEU A 62 -24.09 1.25 -6.27
N LEU A 63 -22.93 1.92 -6.14
CA LEU A 63 -22.85 3.22 -5.48
C LEU A 63 -23.84 4.24 -6.08
N LYS A 64 -24.02 4.21 -7.41
CA LYS A 64 -24.99 5.05 -8.11
C LYS A 64 -26.43 4.72 -7.73
N GLU A 65 -26.77 3.46 -7.47
CA GLU A 65 -28.12 3.08 -7.06
C GLU A 65 -28.38 3.43 -5.59
N ALA A 66 -27.37 3.26 -4.74
CA ALA A 66 -27.49 3.43 -3.30
C ALA A 66 -27.41 4.89 -2.84
N TYR A 67 -26.68 5.74 -3.55
CA TYR A 67 -26.33 7.09 -3.12
C TYR A 67 -26.54 8.15 -4.21
N ALA A 68 -27.41 7.90 -5.19
CA ALA A 68 -27.72 8.87 -6.25
C ALA A 68 -28.36 10.16 -5.70
N GLU A 69 -29.20 10.04 -4.68
CA GLU A 69 -29.93 11.18 -4.11
C GLU A 69 -29.04 11.97 -3.13
N GLU A 70 -28.33 11.29 -2.23
CA GLU A 70 -27.48 11.93 -1.22
C GLU A 70 -26.10 12.35 -1.73
N GLY A 71 -25.68 11.81 -2.87
CA GLY A 71 -24.36 12.01 -3.46
C GLY A 71 -23.23 11.28 -2.73
N LEU A 72 -22.01 11.47 -3.23
CA LEU A 72 -20.78 10.94 -2.66
C LEU A 72 -19.89 12.08 -2.18
N GLN A 73 -19.12 11.85 -1.11
CA GLN A 73 -18.07 12.76 -0.68
C GLN A 73 -16.73 12.31 -1.24
N VAL A 74 -16.02 13.24 -1.86
CA VAL A 74 -14.71 13.00 -2.48
C VAL A 74 -13.75 14.10 -2.02
N ILE A 75 -12.59 13.69 -1.52
CA ILE A 75 -11.46 14.60 -1.27
C ILE A 75 -10.62 14.65 -2.55
N VAL A 76 -10.31 15.86 -3.01
CA VAL A 76 -9.52 16.06 -4.23
C VAL A 76 -8.15 16.63 -3.85
N LYS A 77 -7.08 16.00 -4.33
CA LYS A 77 -5.69 16.40 -4.07
C LYS A 77 -4.92 16.49 -5.37
N LEU A 78 -4.22 17.61 -5.58
CA LEU A 78 -3.24 17.74 -6.65
C LEU A 78 -1.86 17.41 -6.07
N ALA A 79 -1.13 16.53 -6.74
CA ALA A 79 0.23 16.19 -6.35
C ALA A 79 1.13 16.20 -7.59
N ASN A 80 2.24 16.92 -7.47
CA ASN A 80 3.19 17.12 -8.56
C ASN A 80 4.59 16.77 -8.08
N ILE A 81 5.33 16.04 -8.91
CA ILE A 81 6.76 15.84 -8.75
C ILE A 81 7.44 16.55 -9.92
N HIS A 82 8.35 17.46 -9.60
CA HIS A 82 9.16 18.19 -10.57
C HIS A 82 10.61 17.77 -10.41
N LEU A 83 11.25 17.43 -11.53
CA LEU A 83 12.66 17.11 -11.62
C LEU A 83 13.37 18.20 -12.42
N THR A 84 14.59 18.53 -12.01
CA THR A 84 15.43 19.52 -12.67
C THR A 84 16.77 18.90 -13.02
N PRO A 85 17.57 19.48 -13.94
CA PRO A 85 18.92 19.01 -14.20
C PRO A 85 19.80 18.91 -12.93
N ASP A 86 19.60 19.80 -11.97
CA ASP A 86 20.33 19.80 -10.68
C ASP A 86 19.81 18.73 -9.69
N ASN A 87 18.55 18.29 -9.85
CA ASN A 87 17.94 17.23 -9.06
C ASN A 87 17.14 16.29 -9.99
N PRO A 88 17.84 15.43 -10.76
CA PRO A 88 17.25 14.70 -11.87
C PRO A 88 16.53 13.42 -11.45
N ASP A 89 16.60 13.04 -10.18
CA ASP A 89 16.13 11.76 -9.66
C ASP A 89 15.06 11.93 -8.56
N TYR A 90 14.02 11.11 -8.64
CA TYR A 90 13.07 10.87 -7.57
C TYR A 90 13.31 9.47 -6.99
N TYR A 91 13.68 9.39 -5.73
CA TYR A 91 14.07 8.13 -5.06
C TYR A 91 12.90 7.25 -4.62
N GLY A 92 11.66 7.63 -4.93
CA GLY A 92 10.45 6.90 -4.52
C GLY A 92 9.75 7.51 -3.30
N GLY A 93 8.52 7.06 -3.08
CA GLY A 93 7.71 7.40 -1.91
C GLY A 93 7.86 6.39 -0.77
N SER A 94 7.13 6.58 0.32
CA SER A 94 6.92 5.54 1.34
C SER A 94 5.76 4.61 0.95
N TRP A 95 5.75 3.41 1.50
CA TRP A 95 4.57 2.56 1.49
C TRP A 95 3.50 3.14 2.42
N HIS A 96 2.28 3.32 1.92
CA HIS A 96 1.19 3.91 2.71
C HIS A 96 -0.20 3.54 2.17
N VAL A 97 -1.22 3.73 3.01
CA VAL A 97 -2.62 3.90 2.62
C VAL A 97 -2.97 5.40 2.70
N GLU A 98 -4.04 5.83 2.03
CA GLU A 98 -4.39 7.25 1.98
C GLU A 98 -5.23 7.68 3.17
N GLY A 99 -4.76 8.75 3.81
CA GLY A 99 -5.44 9.44 4.90
C GLY A 99 -5.40 8.73 6.26
N MET A 100 -6.18 9.27 7.17
CA MET A 100 -6.32 8.86 8.56
C MET A 100 -7.78 8.48 8.87
N LEU A 101 -8.02 7.90 10.04
CA LEU A 101 -9.36 7.46 10.48
C LEU A 101 -10.43 8.55 10.38
N ASN A 102 -10.09 9.81 10.61
CA ASN A 102 -11.03 10.94 10.53
C ASN A 102 -11.45 11.30 9.08
N GLU A 103 -10.64 10.94 8.09
CA GLU A 103 -10.94 11.20 6.66
C GLU A 103 -11.81 10.10 6.04
N MET A 104 -11.89 8.93 6.68
CA MET A 104 -12.77 7.81 6.32
C MET A 104 -12.65 7.39 4.85
N ILE A 105 -11.43 7.45 4.29
CA ILE A 105 -11.18 7.12 2.87
C ILE A 105 -11.27 5.61 2.67
N CYS A 106 -12.12 5.18 1.75
CA CYS A 106 -12.33 3.77 1.43
C CYS A 106 -11.78 3.34 0.06
N ALA A 107 -11.56 4.28 -0.85
CA ALA A 107 -10.96 4.02 -2.16
C ALA A 107 -10.22 5.24 -2.70
N THR A 108 -9.23 4.97 -3.54
CA THR A 108 -8.38 5.98 -4.16
C THR A 108 -8.46 5.84 -5.67
N ALA A 109 -8.58 6.98 -6.36
CA ALA A 109 -8.42 7.06 -7.80
C ALA A 109 -7.37 8.11 -8.18
N LEU A 110 -6.38 7.72 -8.98
CA LEU A 110 -5.28 8.57 -9.41
C LEU A 110 -5.34 8.78 -10.92
N TYR A 111 -5.39 10.03 -11.36
CA TYR A 111 -5.35 10.42 -12.76
C TYR A 111 -4.08 11.18 -13.10
N TYR A 112 -3.28 10.60 -14.00
CA TYR A 112 -1.98 11.14 -14.42
C TYR A 112 -2.18 12.06 -15.61
N TYR A 113 -2.51 13.32 -15.36
CA TYR A 113 -2.98 14.21 -16.41
C TYR A 113 -1.86 14.81 -17.27
N ASP A 114 -0.65 14.91 -16.74
CA ASP A 114 0.48 15.56 -17.42
C ASP A 114 1.82 14.96 -16.92
N CYS A 115 2.54 14.27 -17.80
CA CYS A 115 3.84 13.68 -17.52
C CYS A 115 4.79 13.96 -18.68
N GLU A 116 5.88 14.67 -18.42
CA GLU A 116 6.82 15.10 -19.46
C GLU A 116 8.26 14.87 -19.02
N ASN A 117 9.10 14.45 -19.97
CA ASN A 117 10.55 14.29 -19.79
C ASN A 117 10.98 13.42 -18.59
N ILE A 118 10.19 12.39 -18.23
CA ILE A 118 10.52 11.43 -17.17
C ILE A 118 10.65 10.01 -17.72
N THR A 119 11.49 9.19 -17.09
CA THR A 119 11.54 7.74 -17.33
C THR A 119 10.25 7.06 -16.86
N ASP A 120 10.14 5.75 -17.09
CA ASP A 120 8.93 4.98 -16.76
C ASP A 120 8.70 4.93 -15.24
N SER A 121 7.75 5.75 -14.76
CA SER A 121 7.31 5.75 -13.36
C SER A 121 6.27 4.66 -13.11
N HIS A 122 6.35 3.98 -11.97
CA HIS A 122 5.42 2.91 -11.59
C HIS A 122 4.76 3.18 -10.23
N LEU A 123 3.57 2.64 -10.05
CA LEU A 123 2.91 2.53 -8.75
C LEU A 123 2.96 1.06 -8.32
N ALA A 124 3.67 0.77 -7.24
CA ALA A 124 3.74 -0.57 -6.67
C ALA A 124 2.67 -0.75 -5.60
N PHE A 125 2.20 -1.98 -5.42
CA PHE A 125 1.17 -2.38 -4.48
C PHE A 125 1.65 -3.58 -3.67
N ARG A 126 1.31 -3.57 -2.38
CA ARG A 126 1.48 -4.71 -1.48
C ARG A 126 0.31 -4.77 -0.51
N GLN A 127 0.04 -5.94 0.03
CA GLN A 127 -1.04 -6.14 0.99
C GLN A 127 -0.54 -6.96 2.17
N THR A 128 -1.19 -6.78 3.32
CA THR A 128 -0.98 -7.66 4.46
C THR A 128 -1.68 -8.99 4.20
N VAL A 129 -1.08 -10.07 4.69
CA VAL A 129 -1.68 -11.40 4.65
C VAL A 129 -1.96 -11.83 6.08
N ASP A 130 -3.11 -12.45 6.31
CA ASP A 130 -3.46 -13.01 7.61
C ASP A 130 -2.72 -14.35 7.79
N PRO A 131 -1.75 -14.44 8.71
CA PRO A 131 -1.01 -15.67 8.94
C PRO A 131 -1.92 -16.80 9.45
N ASP A 132 -2.95 -16.48 10.24
CA ASP A 132 -3.86 -17.48 10.79
C ASP A 132 -4.71 -18.11 9.66
N GLU A 133 -5.19 -17.29 8.71
CA GLU A 133 -5.87 -17.82 7.53
C GLU A 133 -4.95 -18.72 6.71
N LEU A 134 -3.70 -18.33 6.47
CA LEU A 134 -2.72 -19.13 5.72
C LEU A 134 -2.42 -20.47 6.39
N MET A 135 -2.30 -20.50 7.72
CA MET A 135 -2.02 -21.71 8.50
C MET A 135 -3.13 -22.77 8.36
N HIS A 136 -4.35 -22.37 8.01
CA HIS A 136 -5.47 -23.28 7.81
C HIS A 136 -5.60 -23.80 6.37
N ILE A 137 -4.83 -23.27 5.43
CA ILE A 137 -4.90 -23.66 4.00
C ILE A 137 -4.01 -24.89 3.72
N ALA A 138 -2.79 -24.90 4.23
CA ALA A 138 -1.81 -25.95 3.95
C ALA A 138 -1.66 -26.96 5.10
N PRO A 139 -1.42 -28.25 4.80
CA PRO A 139 -0.99 -29.22 5.82
C PRO A 139 0.27 -28.74 6.55
N GLN A 140 0.41 -29.13 7.82
CA GLN A 140 1.57 -28.75 8.63
C GLN A 140 2.88 -29.21 7.95
N GLY A 141 3.78 -28.26 7.72
CA GLY A 141 5.07 -28.51 7.08
C GLY A 141 5.05 -28.50 5.54
N ASP A 142 3.91 -28.17 4.92
CA ASP A 142 3.75 -28.14 3.46
C ASP A 142 3.41 -26.75 2.90
N TYR A 143 4.31 -25.78 3.10
CA TYR A 143 4.06 -24.37 2.74
C TYR A 143 4.58 -23.95 1.36
N GLY A 144 5.47 -24.73 0.75
CA GLY A 144 6.16 -24.32 -0.49
C GLY A 144 5.24 -24.04 -1.70
N GLY A 145 4.02 -24.59 -1.71
CA GLY A 145 3.01 -24.25 -2.71
C GLY A 145 2.43 -22.85 -2.50
N LEU A 146 2.15 -22.47 -1.24
CA LEU A 146 1.64 -21.16 -0.87
C LEU A 146 2.70 -20.08 -1.08
N GLU A 147 3.92 -20.32 -0.62
CA GLU A 147 5.06 -19.41 -0.81
C GLU A 147 5.24 -19.05 -2.28
N LYS A 148 5.18 -20.04 -3.17
CA LYS A 148 5.35 -19.83 -4.60
C LYS A 148 4.13 -19.20 -5.29
N LEU A 149 2.91 -19.45 -4.81
CA LEU A 149 1.68 -18.90 -5.40
C LEU A 149 1.46 -17.44 -4.99
N TYR A 150 1.70 -17.14 -3.72
CA TYR A 150 1.48 -15.82 -3.15
C TYR A 150 2.75 -14.96 -3.10
N ASP A 151 3.91 -15.51 -3.44
CA ASP A 151 5.22 -14.84 -3.36
C ASP A 151 5.49 -14.34 -1.92
N ILE A 152 5.32 -15.27 -0.96
CA ILE A 152 5.51 -15.05 0.47
C ILE A 152 6.51 -16.07 1.02
N GLU A 153 7.06 -15.82 2.21
CA GLU A 153 8.02 -16.70 2.86
C GLU A 153 7.49 -17.14 4.23
N GLN A 154 7.67 -18.42 4.56
CA GLN A 154 7.43 -18.92 5.91
C GLN A 154 8.36 -18.21 6.90
N ASP A 155 7.81 -17.76 8.03
CA ASP A 155 8.50 -16.93 9.04
C ASP A 155 9.03 -15.57 8.50
N GLY A 156 8.61 -15.19 7.29
CA GLY A 156 8.85 -13.89 6.69
C GLY A 156 7.89 -12.81 7.18
N PRO A 157 7.98 -11.59 6.61
CA PRO A 157 6.98 -10.56 6.88
C PRO A 157 5.60 -11.00 6.36
N ASN A 158 4.54 -10.65 7.09
CA ASN A 158 3.14 -10.87 6.68
C ASN A 158 2.71 -9.90 5.56
N LEU A 159 3.54 -9.78 4.51
CA LEU A 159 3.37 -8.87 3.39
C LEU A 159 3.48 -9.66 2.09
N GLN A 160 2.48 -9.49 1.25
CA GLN A 160 2.50 -9.97 -0.12
C GLN A 160 2.71 -8.80 -1.08
N ASP A 161 3.74 -8.90 -1.92
CA ASP A 161 3.92 -8.00 -3.05
C ASP A 161 2.92 -8.34 -4.15
N VAL A 162 1.99 -7.42 -4.42
CA VAL A 162 0.93 -7.60 -5.44
C VAL A 162 1.46 -7.24 -6.83
N GLY A 163 2.54 -6.46 -6.89
CA GLY A 163 3.22 -6.05 -8.11
C GLY A 163 3.09 -4.55 -8.38
N LYS A 164 3.36 -4.14 -9.63
CA LYS A 164 3.42 -2.72 -10.00
C LYS A 164 2.81 -2.44 -11.35
N ILE A 165 2.29 -1.23 -11.50
CA ILE A 165 1.63 -0.76 -12.72
C ILE A 165 2.37 0.47 -13.25
N LEU A 166 2.69 0.48 -14.56
CA LEU A 166 3.27 1.65 -15.23
C LEU A 166 2.31 2.85 -15.15
N THR A 167 2.82 4.05 -14.94
CA THR A 167 1.99 5.24 -14.71
C THR A 167 2.19 6.34 -15.77
N ARG A 168 1.70 6.04 -16.98
CA ARG A 168 1.77 6.95 -18.13
C ARG A 168 0.71 8.05 -18.07
N GLN A 169 0.98 9.16 -18.74
CA GLN A 169 -0.01 10.23 -18.94
C GLN A 169 -1.32 9.69 -19.54
N GLY A 170 -2.46 10.23 -19.10
CA GLY A 170 -3.80 9.82 -19.48
C GLY A 170 -4.31 8.57 -18.75
N ARG A 171 -3.49 7.92 -17.92
CA ARG A 171 -3.91 6.74 -17.16
C ARG A 171 -4.72 7.15 -15.92
N LEU A 172 -5.83 6.45 -15.71
CA LEU A 172 -6.59 6.44 -14.46
C LEU A 172 -6.41 5.09 -13.77
N LEU A 173 -6.06 5.10 -12.49
CA LEU A 173 -6.00 3.92 -11.63
C LEU A 173 -7.02 4.10 -10.51
N ALA A 174 -7.79 3.06 -10.20
CA ALA A 174 -8.71 3.05 -9.07
C ALA A 174 -8.51 1.76 -8.28
N PHE A 175 -8.36 1.88 -6.96
CA PHE A 175 -8.06 0.77 -6.05
C PHE A 175 -8.65 1.02 -4.66
N PRO A 176 -9.00 -0.03 -3.90
CA PRO A 176 -9.48 0.11 -2.53
C PRO A 176 -8.37 0.64 -1.62
N ASN A 177 -8.73 1.43 -0.61
CA ASN A 177 -7.78 2.01 0.35
C ASN A 177 -7.34 1.02 1.45
N MET A 178 -7.32 -0.27 1.12
CA MET A 178 -6.84 -1.35 1.99
C MET A 178 -5.50 -1.92 1.49
N VAL A 179 -5.08 -1.53 0.28
CA VAL A 179 -3.82 -1.98 -0.33
C VAL A 179 -2.80 -0.87 -0.18
N GLN A 180 -1.66 -1.20 0.44
CA GLN A 180 -0.55 -0.26 0.55
C GLN A 180 0.04 -0.03 -0.83
N HIS A 181 0.42 1.21 -1.11
CA HIS A 181 1.03 1.56 -2.38
C HIS A 181 2.24 2.47 -2.21
N GLN A 182 3.12 2.45 -3.21
CA GLN A 182 4.35 3.23 -3.22
C GLN A 182 4.64 3.73 -4.65
N VAL A 183 4.93 5.02 -4.77
CA VAL A 183 5.48 5.59 -6.01
C VAL A 183 6.92 5.10 -6.15
N GLN A 184 7.20 4.36 -7.23
CA GLN A 184 8.53 3.84 -7.50
C GLN A 184 9.50 4.94 -7.98
N PRO A 185 10.81 4.74 -7.84
CA PRO A 185 11.82 5.69 -8.32
C PRO A 185 11.71 5.95 -9.82
N PHE A 186 12.02 7.18 -10.25
CA PHE A 186 12.14 7.57 -11.66
C PHE A 186 13.02 8.82 -11.80
N SER A 187 13.44 9.11 -13.03
CA SER A 187 14.43 10.16 -13.32
C SER A 187 14.05 10.94 -14.58
N LEU A 188 14.80 12.00 -14.90
CA LEU A 188 14.70 12.68 -16.18
C LEU A 188 15.09 11.76 -17.36
N LYS A 189 14.34 11.84 -18.47
CA LYS A 189 14.70 11.20 -19.75
C LYS A 189 15.85 11.94 -20.44
N ASP A 190 15.68 13.25 -20.61
CA ASP A 190 16.70 14.19 -21.07
C ASP A 190 17.14 15.01 -19.86
N GLN A 191 18.31 14.69 -19.30
CA GLN A 191 18.86 15.34 -18.11
C GLN A 191 19.21 16.83 -18.31
N THR A 192 19.20 17.32 -19.56
CA THR A 192 19.46 18.75 -19.83
C THR A 192 18.23 19.63 -19.66
N LYS A 193 17.04 19.04 -19.53
CA LYS A 193 15.76 19.75 -19.44
C LYS A 193 15.00 19.35 -18.18
N PRO A 194 14.18 20.23 -17.61
CA PRO A 194 13.28 19.85 -16.54
C PRO A 194 12.24 18.83 -17.03
N GLY A 195 11.61 18.15 -16.08
CA GLY A 195 10.55 17.18 -16.32
C GLY A 195 9.60 17.11 -15.13
N HIS A 196 8.43 16.53 -15.34
CA HIS A 196 7.43 16.44 -14.28
C HIS A 196 6.52 15.23 -14.42
N ARG A 197 5.92 14.89 -13.29
CA ARG A 197 4.80 13.98 -13.15
C ARG A 197 3.72 14.70 -12.34
N LYS A 198 2.56 14.93 -12.92
CA LYS A 198 1.44 15.59 -12.24
C LYS A 198 0.23 14.68 -12.19
N ILE A 199 -0.40 14.62 -11.02
CA ILE A 199 -1.57 13.80 -10.79
C ILE A 199 -2.70 14.58 -10.13
N LEU A 200 -3.92 14.15 -10.43
CA LEU A 200 -5.12 14.49 -9.69
C LEU A 200 -5.56 13.22 -8.96
N ALA A 201 -5.56 13.28 -7.63
CA ALA A 201 -6.00 12.21 -6.76
C ALA A 201 -7.41 12.50 -6.25
N PHE A 202 -8.26 11.48 -6.28
CA PHE A 202 -9.60 11.48 -5.75
C PHE A 202 -9.69 10.41 -4.67
N PHE A 203 -10.08 10.79 -3.48
CA PHE A 203 -10.27 9.87 -2.36
C PHE A 203 -11.75 9.79 -2.04
N LEU A 204 -12.33 8.61 -2.23
CA LEU A 204 -13.73 8.33 -1.91
C LEU A 204 -13.86 8.17 -0.41
N VAL A 205 -14.59 9.08 0.23
CA VAL A 205 -14.99 8.96 1.63
C VAL A 205 -16.08 7.89 1.74
N ASN A 206 -16.03 7.08 2.79
CA ASN A 206 -17.01 6.03 3.08
C ASN A 206 -18.43 6.59 2.95
N PRO A 207 -19.24 6.12 1.98
CA PRO A 207 -20.57 6.68 1.73
C PRO A 207 -21.56 6.54 2.89
N LYS A 208 -21.31 5.60 3.82
CA LYS A 208 -22.12 5.39 5.03
C LYS A 208 -21.87 6.40 6.13
N ALA A 209 -20.80 7.18 6.01
CA ALA A 209 -20.46 8.26 6.93
C ALA A 209 -20.47 9.60 6.17
N ARG A 210 -20.67 10.69 6.90
CA ARG A 210 -20.49 12.04 6.38
C ARG A 210 -19.47 12.78 7.23
N ILE A 211 -18.46 13.33 6.58
CA ILE A 211 -17.45 14.17 7.23
C ILE A 211 -17.71 15.65 6.91
N LEU A 212 -17.10 16.55 7.69
CA LEU A 212 -17.22 17.99 7.46
C LEU A 212 -16.66 18.35 6.07
N SER A 213 -17.49 18.98 5.25
CA SER A 213 -17.09 19.43 3.92
C SER A 213 -16.51 20.84 3.97
N THR A 214 -15.55 21.14 3.09
CA THR A 214 -15.06 22.50 2.85
C THR A 214 -16.17 23.47 2.41
N ALA A 215 -17.30 22.97 1.91
CA ALA A 215 -18.49 23.78 1.65
C ALA A 215 -19.08 24.44 2.91
N ASN A 216 -18.79 23.87 4.10
CA ASN A 216 -19.31 24.34 5.39
C ASN A 216 -18.20 24.96 6.27
N VAL A 217 -16.99 25.11 5.74
CA VAL A 217 -15.85 25.67 6.46
C VAL A 217 -15.58 27.08 5.94
N PRO A 218 -15.62 28.12 6.80
CA PRO A 218 -15.33 29.49 6.36
C PRO A 218 -13.87 29.62 5.88
N PRO A 219 -13.55 30.68 5.12
CA PRO A 219 -12.17 30.96 4.75
C PRO A 219 -11.26 31.00 5.97
N GLN A 220 -10.28 30.10 6.01
CA GLN A 220 -9.37 29.98 7.15
C GLN A 220 -8.15 30.87 7.03
N ARG A 221 -7.81 31.35 5.82
CA ARG A 221 -6.69 32.26 5.61
C ARG A 221 -7.17 33.71 5.61
N LYS A 222 -6.40 34.61 6.24
CA LYS A 222 -6.70 36.04 6.34
C LYS A 222 -6.96 36.68 4.98
N ASP A 223 -6.14 36.36 3.98
CA ASP A 223 -6.29 36.93 2.64
C ASP A 223 -7.59 36.50 1.96
N TRP A 224 -8.03 35.25 2.17
CA TRP A 224 -9.32 34.78 1.64
C TRP A 224 -10.51 35.36 2.42
N TRP A 225 -10.36 35.52 3.73
CA TRP A 225 -11.39 36.15 4.56
C TRP A 225 -11.59 37.62 4.23
N GLU A 226 -10.50 38.37 4.00
CA GLU A 226 -10.54 39.76 3.52
C GLU A 226 -11.28 39.88 2.19
N GLU A 227 -11.00 38.98 1.23
CA GLU A 227 -11.75 38.93 -0.04
C GLU A 227 -13.25 38.71 0.17
N GLU A 228 -13.66 37.82 1.09
CA GLU A 228 -15.08 37.58 1.38
C GLU A 228 -15.74 38.76 2.10
N LEU A 229 -15.02 39.45 2.99
CA LEU A 229 -15.52 40.69 3.62
C LEU A 229 -15.78 41.78 2.58
N HIS A 230 -14.88 41.93 1.62
CA HIS A 230 -15.06 42.87 0.51
C HIS A 230 -16.24 42.48 -0.40
N LYS A 231 -16.40 41.19 -0.72
CA LYS A 231 -17.55 40.72 -1.52
C LYS A 231 -18.88 40.93 -0.82
N ALA A 232 -18.92 40.75 0.50
CA ALA A 232 -20.13 40.93 1.31
C ALA A 232 -20.48 42.40 1.55
N GLY A 233 -19.55 43.34 1.29
CA GLY A 233 -19.74 44.77 1.57
C GLY A 233 -19.85 45.09 3.06
N THR A 234 -19.48 44.15 3.94
CA THR A 234 -19.68 44.26 5.39
C THR A 234 -18.99 45.48 6.00
N LEU A 235 -17.90 45.94 5.39
CA LEU A 235 -17.07 47.05 5.88
C LEU A 235 -17.12 48.31 4.99
N ASP A 236 -18.01 48.37 4.00
CA ASP A 236 -18.08 49.45 3.00
C ASP A 236 -18.41 50.82 3.59
N PHE A 237 -18.95 50.85 4.82
CA PHE A 237 -19.19 52.08 5.56
C PHE A 237 -17.91 52.75 6.10
N MET A 238 -16.75 52.08 6.02
CA MET A 238 -15.46 52.57 6.51
C MET A 238 -14.44 52.78 5.38
N PRO A 239 -13.51 53.75 5.53
CA PRO A 239 -12.35 53.89 4.64
C PRO A 239 -11.48 52.63 4.61
N SER A 240 -10.83 52.39 3.46
CA SER A 240 -9.99 51.20 3.21
C SER A 240 -8.87 50.99 4.24
N GLU A 241 -8.36 52.07 4.83
CA GLU A 241 -7.33 52.07 5.85
C GLU A 241 -7.82 51.44 7.15
N LEU A 242 -9.07 51.73 7.55
CA LEU A 242 -9.69 51.13 8.73
C LEU A 242 -10.05 49.67 8.48
N GLN A 243 -10.48 49.32 7.26
CA GLN A 243 -10.74 47.93 6.89
C GLN A 243 -9.46 47.08 7.03
N LYS A 244 -8.34 47.57 6.51
CA LYS A 244 -7.03 46.92 6.62
C LYS A 244 -6.54 46.81 8.06
N LEU A 245 -6.76 47.84 8.88
CA LEU A 245 -6.42 47.81 10.31
C LEU A 245 -7.21 46.71 11.03
N ILE A 246 -8.51 46.63 10.80
CA ILE A 246 -9.36 45.57 11.39
C ILE A 246 -8.86 44.19 10.96
N VAL A 247 -8.61 43.98 9.66
CA VAL A 247 -8.12 42.69 9.14
C VAL A 247 -6.74 42.33 9.73
N GLY A 248 -5.88 43.34 9.91
CA GLY A 248 -4.57 43.18 10.52
C GLY A 248 -4.63 42.78 11.99
N ASP A 249 -5.53 43.41 12.76
CA ASP A 249 -5.69 43.23 14.20
C ASP A 249 -6.42 41.92 14.60
N VAL A 250 -7.04 41.20 13.66
CA VAL A 250 -7.64 39.90 13.98
C VAL A 250 -6.55 38.87 14.21
N ASP A 251 -6.31 38.50 15.46
CA ASP A 251 -5.36 37.45 15.85
C ASP A 251 -6.05 36.08 16.01
N GLU A 252 -5.26 35.02 16.12
CA GLU A 252 -5.65 33.60 16.30
C GLU A 252 -6.40 32.97 15.11
N PHE A 253 -7.51 33.55 14.63
CA PHE A 253 -8.26 33.09 13.47
C PHE A 253 -8.98 34.26 12.80
N PRO A 254 -8.88 34.45 11.47
CA PRO A 254 -8.24 33.57 10.48
C PRO A 254 -6.71 33.63 10.48
N TYR A 255 -6.07 32.61 9.91
CA TYR A 255 -4.62 32.40 9.93
C TYR A 255 -3.90 33.18 8.84
N SER A 256 -2.69 33.66 9.15
CA SER A 256 -1.75 34.17 8.15
C SER A 256 -1.29 33.05 7.19
N LEU A 257 -0.71 33.44 6.04
CA LEU A 257 -0.12 32.49 5.10
C LEU A 257 1.04 31.69 5.73
N GLU A 258 1.77 32.30 6.65
CA GLU A 258 2.88 31.66 7.35
C GLU A 258 2.38 30.57 8.31
N GLU A 259 1.40 30.90 9.15
CA GLU A 259 0.74 29.93 10.04
C GLU A 259 0.10 28.79 9.24
N ALA A 260 -0.61 29.09 8.15
CA ALA A 260 -1.20 28.06 7.27
C ALA A 260 -0.14 27.12 6.67
N LYS A 261 1.05 27.63 6.34
CA LYS A 261 2.18 26.79 5.88
C LYS A 261 2.75 25.94 7.00
N ASN A 262 2.80 26.45 8.23
CA ASN A 262 3.26 25.69 9.40
C ASN A 262 2.29 24.56 9.73
N PHE A 263 0.99 24.82 9.79
CA PHE A 263 -0.03 23.78 9.96
C PHE A 263 0.05 22.70 8.87
N ARG A 264 0.32 23.09 7.61
CA ARG A 264 0.53 22.12 6.53
C ARG A 264 1.73 21.21 6.79
N LEU A 265 2.82 21.74 7.33
CA LEU A 265 4.02 20.95 7.65
C LEU A 265 3.76 20.00 8.82
N GLU A 266 3.07 20.47 9.86
CA GLU A 266 2.64 19.63 10.99
C GLU A 266 1.77 18.47 10.51
N LEU A 267 0.77 18.76 9.68
CA LEU A 267 -0.11 17.74 9.08
C LEU A 267 0.65 16.75 8.17
N MET A 268 1.68 17.21 7.45
CA MET A 268 2.54 16.31 6.67
C MET A 268 3.39 15.39 7.55
N ASN A 269 3.85 15.88 8.70
CA ASN A 269 4.61 15.07 9.66
C ASN A 269 3.70 14.05 10.34
N GLU A 270 2.52 14.44 10.81
CA GLU A 270 1.54 13.55 11.42
C GLU A 270 1.18 12.38 10.48
N ARG A 271 1.01 12.65 9.19
CA ARG A 271 0.71 11.63 8.16
C ARG A 271 1.88 10.75 7.78
N ARG A 272 3.11 11.12 8.13
CA ARG A 272 4.30 10.30 7.82
C ARG A 272 4.42 9.10 8.74
N ASP A 273 4.01 9.27 10.00
CA ASP A 273 4.17 8.25 11.05
C ASP A 273 2.96 7.30 11.13
N TYR A 274 1.86 7.65 10.46
CA TYR A 274 0.67 6.81 10.39
C TYR A 274 0.90 5.65 9.41
N THR A 275 1.33 4.52 9.95
CA THR A 275 1.32 3.21 9.28
C THR A 275 0.35 2.34 10.07
N GLU A 276 -0.83 2.05 9.50
CA GLU A 276 -1.71 0.99 10.01
C GLU A 276 -1.06 -0.38 9.82
#